data_AF-A0A821ELP4-F1
#
_entry.id   AF-A0A821ELP4-F1
#
_cell.length_a   1.000
_cell.length_b   1.000
_cell.length_c   1.000
_cell.angle_alpha   90.00
_cell.angle_beta   90.00
_cell.angle_gamma   90.00
#
_symmetry.space_group_name_H-M   'P 1'
#
loop_
_entity.id
_entity.type
_entity.pdbx_description
1 polymer ?
#
loop_
_entity_poly.entity_id
_entity_poly.type
_entity_poly.pdbx_seq_one_letter_code
_entity_poly.pdbx_strand_id
1 'polypeptide(L)'
;MNDDPLEILQELVRSDDIEYPHEVFHFCITEKSKSILREQVRKHQISIISATKRSDYLFVQYKLDQLKYLNDLLHQDDIEQIYKDCVAFISTCLKEEYEVGISDLNRCLMNQTVLTIKDMQRYQICIEHSQDAKELKTKHLTQDAVHSSTFTQYLTQLVNIMYIDLKDKNIDDPLVKISLDKIKLLSTFISDVSITYNNIHRLFTEKIELIVNSFNISVQSTQFSDSASNLTKLQSAITILADHFDSQKLAATYKQMKEYLLKYLNDSSVKFNVTFTKKLDKSDIDNLNSYICILESANNTFSLHSHISKEELNAIYENLSLKIMNYFKAIVEKIEQTAELSNLEPLMAELDSIRTISTFDIKTTQLYFSTLEKLLKYVNQCRRDVEQLLFSLFRQEQIDFDKLTNCLISLRDAKWIEKYRTGVYCDVIDNIEKQIIELVKELKESAMQINLDLYNSNKIKDAHQIILYINEMKRLNKFVPSIDKHIDQVNKWFIKVTNDVFDIIKNTFNVEKWKEQEYETLDFSKAEKGLNYLYICKEIPDLFQTDCKSTLTNLEEFIKYFNSFVQNEMESNFEKIEKYEGKHADEIFEKARILASRLQEISEIETKYKRIFSYFLEKNYQNI
;
A
#
# COMPACT_ATOMS: atom_id res chain seq x y z
N MET A 1 -49.25 69.16 -100.35
CA MET A 1 -50.38 68.79 -101.22
C MET A 1 -51.19 70.05 -101.42
N ASN A 2 -51.25 70.52 -102.66
CA ASN A 2 -51.95 71.76 -103.08
C ASN A 2 -53.17 71.40 -103.94
N ASP A 3 -53.77 70.23 -103.71
CA ASP A 3 -54.88 69.73 -104.51
C ASP A 3 -56.21 70.17 -103.89
N ASP A 4 -57.18 70.53 -104.75
CA ASP A 4 -58.52 70.98 -104.36
C ASP A 4 -59.25 69.85 -103.62
N PRO A 5 -59.70 70.06 -102.37
CA PRO A 5 -60.43 69.05 -101.60
C PRO A 5 -61.64 68.46 -102.34
N LEU A 6 -62.26 69.23 -103.25
CA LEU A 6 -63.41 68.78 -104.03
C LEU A 6 -63.05 67.72 -105.09
N GLU A 7 -61.87 67.81 -105.70
CA GLU A 7 -61.39 66.85 -106.71
C GLU A 7 -61.08 65.49 -106.05
N ILE A 8 -60.37 65.52 -104.92
CA ILE A 8 -60.02 64.30 -104.17
C ILE A 8 -61.27 63.58 -103.67
N LEU A 9 -62.29 64.33 -103.21
CA LEU A 9 -63.55 63.74 -102.75
C LEU A 9 -64.36 63.10 -103.90
N GLN A 10 -64.35 63.71 -105.09
CA GLN A 10 -65.00 63.14 -106.26
C GLN A 10 -64.28 61.89 -106.79
N GLU A 11 -62.96 61.82 -106.68
CA GLU A 11 -62.19 60.61 -106.98
C GLU A 11 -62.50 59.49 -105.98
N LEU A 12 -62.54 59.79 -104.68
CA LEU A 12 -62.88 58.82 -103.63
C LEU A 12 -64.30 58.26 -103.76
N VAL A 13 -65.29 59.09 -104.11
CA VAL A 13 -66.69 58.66 -104.32
C VAL A 13 -66.86 57.81 -105.60
N ARG A 14 -65.93 57.91 -106.55
CA ARG A 14 -65.91 57.10 -107.78
C ARG A 14 -65.04 55.84 -107.68
N SER A 15 -64.28 55.70 -106.59
CA SER A 15 -63.42 54.54 -106.37
C SER A 15 -64.25 53.34 -105.91
N ASP A 16 -63.87 52.15 -106.35
CA ASP A 16 -64.52 50.91 -105.87
C ASP A 16 -64.30 50.74 -104.35
N ASP A 17 -65.29 50.12 -103.69
CA ASP A 17 -65.19 49.80 -102.26
C ASP A 17 -63.95 48.92 -102.00
N ILE A 18 -63.23 49.23 -100.94
CA ILE A 18 -62.09 48.41 -100.52
C ILE A 18 -62.62 47.10 -99.93
N GLU A 19 -62.53 46.02 -100.71
CA GLU A 19 -63.09 44.70 -100.36
C GLU A 19 -62.38 44.06 -99.15
N TYR A 20 -61.08 44.35 -98.96
CA TYR A 20 -60.27 43.91 -97.81
C TYR A 20 -59.54 45.09 -97.16
N PRO A 21 -60.20 45.88 -96.28
CA PRO A 21 -59.63 47.10 -95.70
C PRO A 21 -58.29 46.91 -94.98
N HIS A 22 -58.07 45.73 -94.40
CA HIS A 22 -56.85 45.38 -93.67
C HIS A 22 -55.62 45.16 -94.58
N GLU A 23 -55.82 44.93 -95.89
CA GLU A 23 -54.74 44.80 -96.88
C GLU A 23 -54.41 46.14 -97.56
N VAL A 24 -55.25 47.17 -97.41
CA VAL A 24 -55.04 48.49 -98.03
C VAL A 24 -54.60 49.53 -97.00
N PHE A 25 -55.25 49.55 -95.85
CA PHE A 25 -54.89 50.44 -94.75
C PHE A 25 -53.80 49.80 -93.88
N HIS A 26 -52.56 50.11 -94.23
CA HIS A 26 -51.41 49.77 -93.40
C HIS A 26 -51.16 50.89 -92.40
N PHE A 27 -50.78 50.53 -91.16
CA PHE A 27 -50.31 51.52 -90.20
C PHE A 27 -49.04 52.19 -90.72
N CYS A 28 -49.17 53.41 -91.25
CA CYS A 28 -48.07 54.13 -91.87
C CYS A 28 -47.56 55.23 -90.92
N ILE A 29 -46.39 55.00 -90.33
CA ILE A 29 -45.67 56.04 -89.59
C ILE A 29 -44.86 56.87 -90.58
N THR A 30 -45.14 58.17 -90.66
CA THR A 30 -44.32 59.09 -91.47
C THR A 30 -42.87 59.12 -90.97
N GLU A 31 -41.90 59.38 -91.85
CA GLU A 31 -40.48 59.47 -91.43
C GLU A 31 -40.24 60.52 -90.33
N LYS A 32 -41.01 61.61 -90.32
CA LYS A 32 -40.99 62.61 -89.23
C LYS A 32 -41.50 62.02 -87.91
N SER A 33 -42.59 61.26 -87.95
CA SER A 33 -43.12 60.55 -86.77
C SER A 33 -42.18 59.44 -86.29
N LYS A 34 -41.52 58.70 -87.19
CA LYS A 34 -40.49 57.70 -86.84
C LYS A 34 -39.30 58.35 -86.15
N SER A 35 -38.85 59.51 -86.63
CA SER A 35 -37.75 60.26 -86.00
C SER A 35 -38.10 60.71 -84.58
N ILE A 36 -39.30 61.24 -84.36
CA ILE A 36 -39.79 61.65 -83.03
C ILE A 36 -39.95 60.43 -82.10
N LEU A 37 -40.50 59.34 -82.63
CA LEU A 37 -40.68 58.09 -81.90
C LEU A 37 -39.33 57.51 -81.44
N ARG A 38 -38.33 57.48 -82.32
CA ARG A 38 -36.96 57.07 -81.99
C ARG A 38 -36.35 57.95 -80.90
N GLU A 39 -36.57 59.26 -80.95
CA GLU A 39 -36.09 60.17 -79.91
C GLU A 39 -36.75 59.87 -78.55
N GLN A 40 -38.06 59.62 -78.54
CA GLN A 40 -38.81 59.29 -77.33
C GLN A 40 -38.41 57.93 -76.74
N VAL A 41 -38.26 56.91 -77.59
CA VAL A 41 -37.79 55.58 -77.19
C VAL A 41 -36.37 55.65 -76.61
N ARG A 42 -35.48 56.45 -77.21
CA ARG A 42 -34.15 56.74 -76.64
C ARG A 42 -34.21 57.47 -75.31
N LYS A 43 -35.13 58.42 -75.13
CA LYS A 43 -35.36 59.08 -73.82
C LYS A 43 -35.80 58.07 -72.76
N HIS A 44 -36.66 57.11 -73.13
CA HIS A 44 -37.06 56.01 -72.23
C HIS A 44 -35.88 55.09 -71.90
N GLN A 45 -35.06 54.70 -72.89
CA GLN A 45 -33.83 53.94 -72.68
C GLN A 45 -32.87 54.63 -71.69
N ILE A 46 -32.59 55.93 -71.90
CA ILE A 46 -31.72 56.70 -70.98
C ILE A 46 -32.33 56.76 -69.57
N SER A 47 -33.64 56.96 -69.48
CA SER A 47 -34.34 57.01 -68.18
C SER A 47 -34.28 55.67 -67.45
N ILE A 48 -34.47 54.56 -68.17
CA ILE A 48 -34.36 53.19 -67.65
C ILE A 48 -32.94 52.93 -67.15
N ILE A 49 -31.91 53.22 -67.95
CA ILE A 49 -30.51 53.04 -67.57
C ILE A 49 -30.17 53.87 -66.33
N SER A 50 -30.59 55.15 -66.30
CA SER A 50 -30.34 56.05 -65.18
C SER A 50 -31.02 55.60 -63.89
N ALA A 51 -32.27 55.15 -63.98
CA ALA A 51 -33.03 54.66 -62.83
C ALA A 51 -32.53 53.30 -62.33
N THR A 52 -32.12 52.41 -63.24
CA THR A 52 -31.49 51.13 -62.89
C THR A 52 -30.22 51.34 -62.07
N LYS A 53 -29.39 52.33 -62.43
CA LYS A 53 -28.18 52.69 -61.64
C LYS A 53 -28.47 53.28 -60.26
N ARG A 54 -29.70 53.72 -59.99
CA ARG A 54 -30.15 54.22 -58.68
C ARG A 54 -30.99 53.20 -57.92
N SER A 55 -31.13 51.97 -58.44
CA SER A 55 -32.00 50.92 -57.90
C SER A 55 -33.48 51.32 -57.81
N ASP A 56 -33.94 52.27 -58.61
CA ASP A 56 -35.35 52.71 -58.67
C ASP A 56 -36.14 51.77 -59.60
N TYR A 57 -36.28 50.52 -59.16
CA TYR A 57 -36.84 49.45 -59.99
C TYR A 57 -38.33 49.62 -60.29
N LEU A 58 -39.07 50.34 -59.43
CA LEU A 58 -40.47 50.70 -59.69
C LEU A 58 -40.59 51.64 -60.89
N PHE A 59 -39.74 52.68 -60.97
CA PHE A 59 -39.72 53.57 -62.12
C PHE A 59 -39.18 52.88 -63.38
N VAL A 60 -38.17 52.02 -63.24
CA VAL A 60 -37.68 51.17 -64.34
C VAL A 60 -38.80 50.31 -64.91
N GLN A 61 -39.60 49.68 -64.06
CA GLN A 61 -40.74 48.86 -64.46
C GLN A 61 -41.77 49.69 -65.21
N TYR A 62 -42.18 50.83 -64.65
CA TYR A 62 -43.11 51.72 -65.32
C TYR A 62 -42.66 52.10 -66.73
N LYS A 63 -41.35 52.37 -66.92
CA LYS A 63 -40.79 52.70 -68.23
C LYS A 63 -40.65 51.51 -69.17
N LEU A 64 -40.34 50.33 -68.65
CA LEU A 64 -40.32 49.09 -69.43
C LEU A 64 -41.72 48.66 -69.88
N ASP A 65 -42.73 48.79 -69.02
CA ASP A 65 -44.14 48.56 -69.35
C ASP A 65 -44.57 49.49 -70.50
N GLN A 66 -44.21 50.77 -70.45
CA GLN A 66 -44.47 51.73 -71.53
C GLN A 66 -43.77 51.35 -72.83
N LEU A 67 -42.50 50.94 -72.75
CA LEU A 67 -41.70 50.57 -73.91
C LEU A 67 -42.19 49.26 -74.55
N LYS A 68 -42.60 48.29 -73.73
CA LYS A 68 -43.20 47.02 -74.15
C LYS A 68 -44.55 47.25 -74.82
N TYR A 69 -45.43 48.02 -74.19
CA TYR A 69 -46.73 48.39 -74.78
C TYR A 69 -46.56 49.07 -76.14
N LEU A 70 -45.60 49.98 -76.25
CA LEU A 70 -45.29 50.65 -77.51
C LEU A 70 -44.75 49.68 -78.57
N ASN A 71 -43.90 48.74 -78.18
CA ASN A 71 -43.38 47.69 -79.06
C ASN A 71 -44.49 46.76 -79.56
N ASP A 72 -45.37 46.33 -78.65
CA ASP A 72 -46.50 45.44 -78.95
C ASP A 72 -47.54 46.10 -79.87
N LEU A 73 -47.65 47.43 -79.86
CA LEU A 73 -48.57 48.19 -80.72
C LEU A 73 -48.01 48.44 -82.13
N LEU A 74 -46.70 48.68 -82.25
CA LEU A 74 -46.07 49.19 -83.48
C LEU A 74 -45.22 48.16 -84.23
N HIS A 75 -44.79 47.09 -83.58
CA HIS A 75 -43.96 46.01 -84.12
C HIS A 75 -42.78 46.52 -84.97
N GLN A 76 -41.99 47.44 -84.42
CA GLN A 76 -40.81 47.99 -85.10
C GLN A 76 -39.52 47.39 -84.53
N ASP A 77 -38.65 46.90 -85.41
CA ASP A 77 -37.38 46.25 -85.03
C ASP A 77 -36.49 47.14 -84.15
N ASP A 78 -36.51 48.47 -84.35
CA ASP A 78 -35.70 49.41 -83.58
C ASP A 78 -36.20 49.60 -82.14
N ILE A 79 -37.51 49.52 -81.91
CA ILE A 79 -38.11 49.56 -80.56
C ILE A 79 -37.87 48.22 -79.85
N GLU A 80 -38.03 47.11 -80.56
CA GLU A 80 -37.78 45.78 -80.01
C GLU A 80 -36.31 45.62 -79.60
N GLN A 81 -35.37 46.11 -80.42
CA GLN A 81 -33.95 46.10 -80.08
C GLN A 81 -33.66 46.96 -78.84
N ILE A 82 -34.23 48.17 -78.75
CA ILE A 82 -34.02 49.04 -77.57
C ILE A 82 -34.64 48.42 -76.31
N TYR A 83 -35.80 47.78 -76.42
CA TYR A 83 -36.39 47.02 -75.32
C TYR A 83 -35.48 45.87 -74.87
N LYS A 84 -34.98 45.05 -75.81
CA LYS A 84 -34.02 43.97 -75.52
C LYS A 84 -32.74 44.49 -74.88
N ASP A 85 -32.18 45.60 -75.38
CA ASP A 85 -30.99 46.23 -74.81
C ASP A 85 -31.22 46.70 -73.38
N CYS A 86 -32.39 47.28 -73.07
CA CYS A 86 -32.75 47.68 -71.72
C CYS A 86 -32.88 46.47 -70.78
N VAL A 87 -33.57 45.41 -71.22
CA VAL A 87 -33.74 44.16 -70.46
C VAL A 87 -32.40 43.48 -70.21
N ALA A 88 -31.52 43.46 -71.20
CA ALA A 88 -30.16 42.93 -71.08
C ALA A 88 -29.33 43.76 -70.09
N PHE A 89 -29.39 45.10 -70.18
CA PHE A 89 -28.70 45.99 -69.26
C PHE A 89 -29.14 45.77 -67.79
N ILE A 90 -30.45 45.69 -67.54
CA ILE A 90 -30.98 45.44 -66.19
C ILE A 90 -30.55 44.08 -65.67
N SER A 91 -30.62 43.04 -66.51
CA SER A 91 -30.17 41.69 -66.16
C SER A 91 -28.69 41.66 -65.78
N THR A 92 -27.84 42.35 -66.55
CA THR A 92 -26.40 42.47 -66.26
C THR A 92 -26.16 43.22 -64.95
N CYS A 93 -26.82 44.36 -64.71
CA CYS A 93 -26.66 45.10 -63.46
C CYS A 93 -27.07 44.27 -62.22
N LEU A 94 -28.19 43.56 -62.28
CA LEU A 94 -28.63 42.70 -61.18
C LEU A 94 -27.66 41.53 -60.94
N LYS A 95 -27.06 40.99 -62.01
CA LYS A 95 -26.04 39.93 -61.91
C LYS A 95 -24.74 40.45 -61.31
N GLU A 96 -24.25 41.59 -61.78
CA GLU A 96 -23.06 42.25 -61.24
C GLU A 96 -23.22 42.57 -59.75
N GLU A 97 -24.39 43.10 -59.35
CA GLU A 97 -24.68 43.39 -57.94
C GLU A 97 -24.71 42.13 -57.07
N TYR A 98 -25.27 41.03 -57.58
CA TYR A 98 -25.18 39.73 -56.91
C TYR A 98 -23.72 39.26 -56.77
N GLU A 99 -22.94 39.29 -57.85
CA GLU A 99 -21.53 38.86 -57.85
C GLU A 99 -20.67 39.68 -56.89
N VAL A 100 -20.87 41.00 -56.86
CA VAL A 100 -20.20 41.90 -55.90
C VAL A 100 -20.63 41.57 -54.48
N GLY A 101 -21.94 41.42 -54.23
CA GLY A 101 -22.48 41.10 -52.91
C GLY A 101 -21.95 39.79 -52.34
N ILE A 102 -21.89 38.72 -53.14
CA ILE A 102 -21.32 37.44 -52.69
C ILE A 102 -19.80 37.50 -52.53
N SER A 103 -19.09 38.23 -53.40
CA SER A 103 -17.64 38.38 -53.33
C SER A 103 -17.21 39.10 -52.05
N ASP A 104 -17.90 40.19 -51.72
CA ASP A 104 -17.68 40.94 -50.49
C ASP A 104 -17.99 40.11 -49.25
N LEU A 105 -19.11 39.38 -49.26
CA LEU A 105 -19.47 38.50 -48.15
C LEU A 105 -18.43 37.39 -47.96
N ASN A 106 -18.00 36.73 -49.04
CA ASN A 106 -16.98 35.68 -48.99
C ASN A 106 -15.67 36.17 -48.39
N ARG A 107 -15.21 37.37 -48.80
CA ARG A 107 -14.01 37.99 -48.24
C ARG A 107 -14.14 38.17 -46.72
N CYS A 108 -15.30 38.62 -46.24
CA CYS A 108 -15.55 38.80 -44.81
C CYS A 108 -15.76 37.47 -44.05
N LEU A 109 -15.99 36.37 -44.77
CA LEU A 109 -16.14 35.03 -44.19
C LEU A 109 -14.86 34.20 -44.20
N MET A 110 -13.83 34.61 -44.95
CA MET A 110 -12.50 33.98 -44.92
C MET A 110 -11.93 33.81 -43.51
N ASN A 111 -11.11 32.79 -43.31
CA ASN A 111 -10.47 32.54 -42.02
C ASN A 111 -9.66 33.78 -41.59
N GLN A 112 -9.81 34.19 -40.33
CA GLN A 112 -9.16 35.35 -39.69
C GLN A 112 -9.77 36.74 -39.97
N THR A 113 -10.73 36.87 -40.89
CA THR A 113 -11.45 38.15 -41.06
C THR A 113 -12.61 38.27 -40.06
N VAL A 114 -12.90 39.51 -39.63
CA VAL A 114 -14.03 39.82 -38.75
C VAL A 114 -15.20 40.26 -39.60
N LEU A 115 -16.35 39.58 -39.47
CA LEU A 115 -17.60 40.01 -40.07
C LEU A 115 -18.23 41.09 -39.19
N THR A 116 -18.55 42.26 -39.75
CA THR A 116 -19.17 43.36 -39.02
C THR A 116 -20.65 43.53 -39.37
N ILE A 117 -21.39 44.22 -38.51
CA ILE A 117 -22.79 44.61 -38.77
C ILE A 117 -22.89 45.42 -40.08
N LYS A 118 -21.90 46.28 -40.38
CA LYS A 118 -21.90 47.09 -41.60
C LYS A 118 -21.78 46.24 -42.86
N ASP A 119 -21.00 45.17 -42.81
CA ASP A 119 -20.84 44.24 -43.94
C ASP A 119 -22.16 43.51 -44.20
N MET A 120 -22.84 43.07 -43.13
CA MET A 120 -24.16 42.47 -43.24
C MET A 120 -25.24 43.44 -43.74
N GLN A 121 -25.20 44.70 -43.32
CA GLN A 121 -26.10 45.73 -43.84
C GLN A 121 -25.89 45.98 -45.35
N ARG A 122 -24.65 45.97 -45.83
CA ARG A 122 -24.38 46.07 -47.28
C ARG A 122 -24.96 44.88 -48.04
N TYR A 123 -24.78 43.67 -47.51
CA TYR A 123 -25.37 42.47 -48.10
C TYR A 123 -26.90 42.51 -48.08
N GLN A 124 -27.50 43.03 -47.01
CA GLN A 124 -28.95 43.24 -46.88
C GLN A 124 -29.48 44.21 -47.95
N ILE A 125 -28.77 45.30 -48.22
CA ILE A 125 -29.15 46.26 -49.28
C ILE A 125 -29.21 45.57 -50.65
N CYS A 126 -28.24 44.69 -50.98
CA CYS A 126 -28.29 43.91 -52.21
C CYS A 126 -29.50 42.96 -52.27
N ILE A 127 -29.90 42.39 -51.12
CA ILE A 127 -31.12 41.56 -51.03
C ILE A 127 -32.37 42.41 -51.25
N GLU A 128 -32.45 43.59 -50.62
CA GLU A 128 -33.56 44.54 -50.75
C GLU A 128 -33.72 45.02 -52.20
N HIS A 129 -32.64 45.46 -52.84
CA HIS A 129 -32.64 45.81 -54.27
C HIS A 129 -33.12 44.65 -55.15
N SER A 130 -32.68 43.42 -54.86
CA SER A 130 -33.12 42.23 -55.58
C SER A 130 -34.61 41.90 -55.35
N GLN A 131 -35.16 42.24 -54.17
CA GLN A 131 -36.58 42.14 -53.85
C GLN A 131 -37.40 43.23 -54.55
N ASP A 132 -36.92 44.47 -54.60
CA ASP A 132 -37.58 45.58 -55.30
C ASP A 132 -37.65 45.31 -56.81
N ALA A 133 -36.64 44.62 -57.37
CA ALA A 133 -36.65 44.14 -58.74
C ALA A 133 -37.54 42.89 -58.99
N LYS A 134 -38.29 42.39 -58.00
CA LYS A 134 -39.09 41.15 -58.14
C LYS A 134 -40.16 41.25 -59.22
N GLU A 135 -40.87 42.37 -59.31
CA GLU A 135 -41.91 42.56 -60.32
C GLU A 135 -41.32 42.64 -61.74
N LEU A 136 -40.18 43.31 -61.91
CA LEU A 136 -39.41 43.33 -63.16
C LEU A 136 -39.06 41.92 -63.63
N LYS A 137 -38.63 41.05 -62.69
CA LYS A 137 -38.29 39.65 -62.98
C LYS A 137 -39.50 38.86 -63.49
N THR A 138 -40.68 39.10 -62.94
CA THR A 138 -41.89 38.39 -63.35
C THR A 138 -42.46 38.87 -64.70
N LYS A 139 -42.27 40.14 -65.08
CA LYS A 139 -42.92 40.75 -66.25
C LYS A 139 -42.03 40.94 -67.47
N HIS A 140 -40.73 41.15 -67.26
CA HIS A 140 -39.80 41.59 -68.32
C HIS A 140 -38.52 40.75 -68.44
N LEU A 141 -37.96 40.24 -67.34
CA LEU A 141 -36.68 39.51 -67.37
C LEU A 141 -36.89 38.00 -67.64
N THR A 142 -35.83 37.32 -68.10
CA THR A 142 -35.84 35.88 -68.39
C THR A 142 -35.70 35.04 -67.11
N GLN A 143 -35.92 33.72 -67.21
CA GLN A 143 -35.77 32.76 -66.09
C GLN A 143 -34.35 32.76 -65.47
N ASP A 144 -33.34 33.25 -66.19
CA ASP A 144 -31.95 33.31 -65.73
C ASP A 144 -31.64 34.51 -64.81
N ALA A 145 -32.63 35.35 -64.51
CA ALA A 145 -32.44 36.50 -63.63
C ALA A 145 -32.26 36.08 -62.16
N VAL A 146 -31.28 36.68 -61.47
CA VAL A 146 -30.95 36.34 -60.08
C VAL A 146 -32.14 36.60 -59.15
N HIS A 147 -32.64 35.58 -58.45
CA HIS A 147 -33.72 35.74 -57.48
C HIS A 147 -33.19 36.18 -56.10
N SER A 148 -34.00 36.93 -55.35
CA SER A 148 -33.64 37.32 -53.97
C SER A 148 -33.43 36.09 -53.07
N SER A 149 -34.15 35.00 -53.32
CA SER A 149 -33.95 33.71 -52.63
C SER A 149 -32.57 33.10 -52.87
N THR A 150 -31.91 33.42 -53.98
CA THR A 150 -30.55 32.92 -54.30
C THR A 150 -29.52 33.47 -53.30
N PHE A 151 -29.66 34.72 -52.85
CA PHE A 151 -28.80 35.29 -51.80
C PHE A 151 -28.98 34.54 -50.47
N THR A 152 -30.22 34.32 -50.04
CA THR A 152 -30.53 33.57 -48.81
C THR A 152 -30.03 32.12 -48.88
N GLN A 153 -30.24 31.44 -50.01
CA GLN A 153 -29.74 30.08 -50.22
C GLN A 153 -28.21 30.01 -50.16
N TYR A 154 -27.53 30.97 -50.78
CA TYR A 154 -26.08 31.06 -50.74
C TYR A 154 -25.55 31.23 -49.32
N LEU A 155 -26.16 32.13 -48.54
CA LEU A 155 -25.76 32.35 -47.15
C LEU A 155 -25.99 31.10 -46.28
N THR A 156 -27.11 30.40 -46.47
CA THR A 156 -27.37 29.11 -45.80
C THR A 156 -26.32 28.05 -46.16
N GLN A 157 -25.89 27.98 -47.43
CA GLN A 157 -24.81 27.08 -47.85
C GLN A 157 -23.48 27.42 -47.16
N LEU A 158 -23.12 28.70 -47.07
CA LEU A 158 -21.89 29.14 -46.40
C LEU A 158 -21.91 28.83 -44.89
N VAL A 159 -23.06 29.03 -44.23
CA VAL A 159 -23.24 28.65 -42.83
C VAL A 159 -23.09 27.15 -42.64
N ASN A 160 -23.62 26.33 -43.55
CA ASN A 160 -23.44 24.88 -43.50
C ASN A 160 -21.98 24.46 -43.69
N ILE A 161 -21.21 25.15 -44.55
CA ILE A 161 -19.77 24.90 -44.71
C ILE A 161 -19.04 25.21 -43.40
N MET A 162 -19.32 26.35 -42.77
CA MET A 162 -18.72 26.70 -41.47
C MET A 162 -19.12 25.74 -40.35
N TYR A 163 -20.36 25.23 -40.37
CA TYR A 163 -20.81 24.18 -39.45
C TYR A 163 -19.99 22.90 -39.60
N ILE A 164 -19.73 22.46 -40.84
CA ILE A 164 -18.92 21.27 -41.12
C ILE A 164 -17.48 21.47 -40.64
N ASP A 165 -16.87 22.63 -40.92
CA ASP A 165 -15.52 22.94 -40.44
C ASP A 165 -15.44 22.91 -38.90
N LEU A 166 -16.40 23.54 -38.22
CA LEU A 166 -16.49 23.53 -36.75
C LEU A 166 -16.67 22.12 -36.15
N LYS A 167 -17.23 21.18 -36.91
CA LYS A 167 -17.38 19.79 -36.47
C LYS A 167 -16.04 19.10 -36.24
N ASP A 168 -15.04 19.41 -37.05
CA ASP A 168 -13.72 18.80 -36.99
C ASP A 168 -12.75 19.55 -36.04
N LYS A 169 -13.17 20.71 -35.55
CA LYS A 169 -12.37 21.58 -34.67
C LYS A 169 -12.50 21.23 -33.19
N ASN A 170 -11.42 21.31 -32.44
CA ASN A 170 -11.44 21.12 -30.98
C ASN A 170 -11.89 22.40 -30.25
N ILE A 171 -12.31 22.25 -28.99
CA ILE A 171 -12.84 23.35 -28.18
C ILE A 171 -11.79 24.42 -27.82
N ASP A 172 -10.51 24.08 -27.95
CA ASP A 172 -9.36 24.92 -27.66
C ASP A 172 -8.73 25.57 -28.92
N ASP A 173 -9.29 25.35 -30.11
CA ASP A 173 -8.83 26.00 -31.34
C ASP A 173 -9.31 27.48 -31.38
N PRO A 174 -8.41 28.46 -31.43
CA PRO A 174 -8.78 29.89 -31.48
C PRO A 174 -9.68 30.28 -32.65
N LEU A 175 -9.63 29.55 -33.77
CA LEU A 175 -10.49 29.81 -34.94
C LEU A 175 -11.97 29.54 -34.65
N VAL A 176 -12.28 28.69 -33.66
CA VAL A 176 -13.66 28.41 -33.24
C VAL A 176 -14.37 29.69 -32.83
N LYS A 177 -13.71 30.58 -32.07
CA LYS A 177 -14.30 31.85 -31.66
C LYS A 177 -14.72 32.69 -32.86
N ILE A 178 -13.82 32.85 -33.84
CA ILE A 178 -14.08 33.65 -35.04
C ILE A 178 -15.28 33.10 -35.82
N SER A 179 -15.36 31.79 -36.01
CA SER A 179 -16.47 31.14 -36.71
C SER A 179 -17.78 31.24 -35.93
N LEU A 180 -17.75 31.09 -34.61
CA LEU A 180 -18.93 31.25 -33.76
C LEU A 180 -19.45 32.70 -33.75
N ASP A 181 -18.56 33.69 -33.67
CA ASP A 181 -18.90 35.12 -33.74
C ASP A 181 -19.58 35.45 -35.07
N LYS A 182 -19.04 34.93 -36.19
CA LYS A 182 -19.64 35.08 -37.53
C LYS A 182 -21.04 34.47 -37.59
N ILE A 183 -21.22 33.22 -37.15
CA ILE A 183 -22.50 32.53 -37.22
C ILE A 183 -23.52 33.18 -36.27
N LYS A 184 -23.10 33.63 -35.09
CA LYS A 184 -23.94 34.40 -34.16
C LYS A 184 -24.44 35.68 -34.81
N LEU A 185 -23.56 36.44 -35.47
CA LEU A 185 -23.96 37.64 -36.20
C LEU A 185 -24.90 37.30 -37.36
N LEU A 186 -24.59 36.29 -38.18
CA LEU A 186 -25.46 35.87 -39.28
C LEU A 186 -26.87 35.45 -38.79
N SER A 187 -26.95 34.84 -37.60
CA SER A 187 -28.23 34.43 -37.00
C SER A 187 -29.16 35.59 -36.67
N THR A 188 -28.63 36.81 -36.47
CA THR A 188 -29.47 38.00 -36.24
C THR A 188 -30.12 38.53 -37.52
N PHE A 189 -29.60 38.16 -38.69
CA PHE A 189 -30.11 38.60 -39.99
C PHE A 189 -30.94 37.52 -40.69
N ILE A 190 -30.68 36.23 -40.42
CA ILE A 190 -31.40 35.10 -41.03
C ILE A 190 -31.89 34.15 -39.95
N SER A 191 -33.21 34.00 -39.85
CA SER A 191 -33.87 33.14 -38.86
C SER A 191 -33.40 31.69 -38.94
N ASP A 192 -33.22 31.15 -40.15
CA ASP A 192 -32.86 29.75 -40.37
C ASP A 192 -31.45 29.42 -39.84
N VAL A 193 -30.56 30.42 -39.79
CA VAL A 193 -29.19 30.28 -39.24
C VAL A 193 -29.22 30.13 -37.72
N SER A 194 -30.26 30.62 -37.04
CA SER A 194 -30.41 30.45 -35.59
C SER A 194 -30.52 28.98 -35.19
N ILE A 195 -31.16 28.14 -36.03
CA ILE A 195 -31.23 26.69 -35.80
C ILE A 195 -29.84 26.07 -35.90
N THR A 196 -29.05 26.45 -36.91
CA THR A 196 -27.67 25.97 -37.07
C THR A 196 -26.79 26.41 -35.91
N TYR A 197 -26.92 27.65 -35.44
CA TYR A 197 -26.19 28.15 -34.28
C TYR A 197 -26.49 27.34 -33.01
N ASN A 198 -27.76 27.01 -32.76
CA ASN A 198 -28.15 26.14 -31.64
C ASN A 198 -27.62 24.71 -31.78
N ASN A 199 -27.55 24.16 -33.00
CA ASN A 199 -26.92 22.86 -33.25
C ASN A 199 -25.42 22.87 -32.93
N ILE A 200 -24.72 23.97 -33.24
CA ILE A 200 -23.30 24.14 -32.88
C ILE A 200 -23.13 24.21 -31.36
N HIS A 201 -24.02 24.92 -30.66
CA HIS A 201 -24.03 24.95 -29.19
C HIS A 201 -24.11 23.56 -28.59
N ARG A 202 -25.04 22.73 -29.09
CA ARG A 202 -25.17 21.34 -28.66
C ARG A 202 -23.91 20.53 -28.95
N LEU A 203 -23.35 20.64 -30.16
CA LEU A 203 -22.12 19.95 -30.55
C LEU A 203 -20.95 20.28 -29.60
N PHE A 204 -20.73 21.56 -29.28
CA PHE A 204 -19.64 21.95 -28.37
C PHE A 204 -19.93 21.57 -26.92
N THR A 205 -21.21 21.54 -26.50
CA THR A 205 -21.60 20.98 -25.20
C THR A 205 -21.20 19.50 -25.09
N GLU A 206 -21.51 18.69 -26.10
CA GLU A 206 -21.13 17.28 -26.17
C GLU A 206 -19.60 17.11 -26.15
N LYS A 207 -18.84 17.97 -26.86
CA LYS A 207 -17.37 17.95 -26.83
C LYS A 207 -16.79 18.28 -25.46
N ILE A 208 -17.40 19.22 -24.74
CA ILE A 208 -16.99 19.55 -23.35
C ILE A 208 -17.25 18.35 -22.45
N GLU A 209 -18.41 17.70 -22.54
CA GLU A 209 -18.73 16.48 -21.77
C GLU A 209 -17.74 15.34 -22.07
N LEU A 210 -17.36 15.15 -23.35
CA LEU A 210 -16.34 14.18 -23.73
C LEU A 210 -14.97 14.47 -23.09
N ILE A 211 -14.58 15.74 -22.98
CA ILE A 211 -13.32 16.12 -22.30
C ILE A 211 -13.40 15.84 -20.81
N VAL A 212 -14.53 16.12 -20.15
CA VAL A 212 -14.74 15.79 -18.73
C VAL A 212 -14.67 14.27 -18.51
N ASN A 213 -15.32 13.49 -19.38
CA ASN A 213 -15.28 12.02 -19.30
C ASN A 213 -13.87 11.48 -19.54
N SER A 214 -13.18 11.99 -20.56
CA SER A 214 -11.79 11.62 -20.86
C SER A 214 -10.86 11.94 -19.69
N PHE A 215 -11.05 13.09 -19.03
CA PHE A 215 -10.32 13.46 -17.83
C PHE A 215 -10.57 12.49 -16.66
N ASN A 216 -11.83 12.13 -16.40
CA ASN A 216 -12.15 11.20 -15.33
C ASN A 216 -11.49 9.83 -15.56
N ILE A 217 -11.48 9.35 -16.80
CA ILE A 217 -10.82 8.10 -17.20
C ILE A 217 -9.30 8.20 -17.04
N SER A 218 -8.68 9.30 -17.49
CA SER A 218 -7.23 9.48 -17.38
C SER A 218 -6.77 9.59 -15.92
N VAL A 219 -7.57 10.21 -15.04
CA VAL A 219 -7.30 10.26 -13.59
C VAL A 219 -7.34 8.85 -12.98
N GLN A 220 -8.39 8.07 -13.29
CA GLN A 220 -8.51 6.70 -12.78
C GLN A 220 -7.40 5.77 -13.31
N SER A 221 -6.96 6.02 -14.54
CA SER A 221 -5.88 5.25 -15.19
C SER A 221 -4.49 5.78 -14.85
N THR A 222 -4.36 6.76 -13.94
CA THR A 222 -3.10 7.37 -13.50
C THR A 222 -2.29 8.06 -14.62
N GLN A 223 -2.96 8.42 -15.71
CA GLN A 223 -2.42 9.16 -16.85
C GLN A 223 -2.54 10.68 -16.57
N PHE A 224 -1.70 11.19 -15.68
CA PHE A 224 -1.78 12.57 -15.23
C PHE A 224 -1.40 13.60 -16.31
N SER A 225 -0.56 13.22 -17.29
CA SER A 225 -0.26 14.05 -18.46
C SER A 225 -1.50 14.34 -19.30
N ASP A 226 -2.33 13.32 -19.52
CA ASP A 226 -3.55 13.40 -20.32
C ASP A 226 -4.64 14.16 -19.55
N SER A 227 -4.68 13.94 -18.23
CA SER A 227 -5.52 14.71 -17.31
C SER A 227 -5.20 16.21 -17.36
N ALA A 228 -3.91 16.56 -17.35
CA ALA A 228 -3.47 17.94 -17.50
C ALA A 228 -3.80 18.52 -18.89
N SER A 229 -3.63 17.74 -19.96
CA SER A 229 -4.01 18.12 -21.33
C SER A 229 -5.51 18.47 -21.41
N ASN A 230 -6.37 17.65 -20.82
CA ASN A 230 -7.81 17.90 -20.78
C ASN A 230 -8.17 19.16 -19.97
N LEU A 231 -7.50 19.41 -18.84
CA LEU A 231 -7.65 20.66 -18.08
C LEU A 231 -7.19 21.88 -18.89
N THR A 232 -6.07 21.78 -19.63
CA THR A 232 -5.58 22.84 -20.51
C THR A 232 -6.58 23.15 -21.61
N LYS A 233 -7.14 22.13 -22.28
CA LYS A 233 -8.17 22.31 -23.32
C LYS A 233 -9.39 23.05 -22.80
N LEU A 234 -9.90 22.64 -21.63
CA LEU A 234 -11.06 23.30 -21.03
C LEU A 234 -10.72 24.73 -20.58
N GLN A 235 -9.53 24.97 -20.03
CA GLN A 235 -9.08 26.31 -19.64
C GLN A 235 -9.00 27.26 -20.84
N SER A 236 -8.45 26.82 -21.98
CA SER A 236 -8.45 27.58 -23.23
C SER A 236 -9.87 27.83 -23.74
N ALA A 237 -10.73 26.81 -23.67
CA ALA A 237 -12.12 26.91 -24.10
C ALA A 237 -12.94 27.93 -23.30
N ILE A 238 -12.67 28.11 -21.99
CA ILE A 238 -13.33 29.15 -21.19
C ILE A 238 -13.17 30.53 -21.84
N THR A 239 -11.99 30.82 -22.43
CA THR A 239 -11.71 32.11 -23.07
C THR A 239 -12.27 32.16 -24.49
N ILE A 240 -12.13 31.08 -25.26
CA ILE A 240 -12.57 30.99 -26.66
C ILE A 240 -14.10 31.03 -26.76
N LEU A 241 -14.80 30.40 -25.82
CA LEU A 241 -16.25 30.22 -25.82
C LEU A 241 -17.00 31.24 -24.95
N ALA A 242 -16.32 32.17 -24.28
CA ALA A 242 -16.89 33.08 -23.28
C ALA A 242 -18.12 33.87 -23.75
N ASP A 243 -18.15 34.27 -25.02
CA ASP A 243 -19.22 35.09 -25.63
C ASP A 243 -20.39 34.25 -26.18
N HIS A 244 -20.24 32.93 -26.15
CA HIS A 244 -21.19 31.95 -26.70
C HIS A 244 -21.78 31.06 -25.61
N PHE A 245 -21.02 30.70 -24.58
CA PHE A 245 -21.43 29.82 -23.50
C PHE A 245 -21.45 30.56 -22.17
N ASP A 246 -22.17 30.00 -21.19
CA ASP A 246 -22.10 30.48 -19.81
C ASP A 246 -20.69 30.25 -19.25
N SER A 247 -19.91 31.32 -19.18
CA SER A 247 -18.54 31.32 -18.68
C SER A 247 -18.46 30.88 -17.21
N GLN A 248 -19.49 31.13 -16.40
CA GLN A 248 -19.56 30.67 -15.01
C GLN A 248 -19.72 29.16 -14.96
N LYS A 249 -20.59 28.60 -15.83
CA LYS A 249 -20.77 27.14 -15.94
C LYS A 249 -19.48 26.45 -16.38
N LEU A 250 -18.77 26.97 -17.38
CA LEU A 250 -17.49 26.40 -17.82
C LEU A 250 -16.41 26.48 -16.74
N ALA A 251 -16.31 27.62 -16.05
CA ALA A 251 -15.40 27.80 -14.92
C ALA A 251 -15.73 26.84 -13.76
N ALA A 252 -17.01 26.61 -13.49
CA ALA A 252 -17.47 25.64 -12.50
C ALA A 252 -17.09 24.20 -12.89
N THR A 253 -17.28 23.80 -14.15
CA THR A 253 -16.85 22.49 -14.66
C THR A 253 -15.34 22.30 -14.51
N TYR A 254 -14.54 23.32 -14.88
CA TYR A 254 -13.09 23.29 -14.71
C TYR A 254 -12.68 23.13 -13.24
N LYS A 255 -13.36 23.84 -12.32
CA LYS A 255 -13.14 23.69 -10.87
C LYS A 255 -13.49 22.28 -10.39
N GLN A 256 -14.63 21.74 -10.81
CA GLN A 256 -15.07 20.38 -10.45
C GLN A 256 -14.07 19.31 -10.89
N MET A 257 -13.45 19.45 -12.06
CA MET A 257 -12.40 18.54 -12.51
C MET A 257 -11.18 18.56 -11.58
N LYS A 258 -10.74 19.74 -11.13
CA LYS A 258 -9.66 19.86 -10.13
C LYS A 258 -10.04 19.20 -8.81
N GLU A 259 -11.23 19.53 -8.30
CA GLU A 259 -11.75 18.98 -7.06
C GLU A 259 -11.90 17.45 -7.14
N TYR A 260 -12.30 16.90 -8.30
CA TYR A 260 -12.38 15.45 -8.54
C TYR A 260 -11.01 14.78 -8.43
N LEU A 261 -9.96 15.33 -9.07
CA LEU A 261 -8.61 14.78 -8.98
C LEU A 261 -8.07 14.82 -7.55
N LEU A 262 -8.20 15.96 -6.86
CA LEU A 262 -7.77 16.08 -5.47
C LEU A 262 -8.54 15.12 -4.56
N LYS A 263 -9.85 14.98 -4.76
CA LYS A 263 -10.67 14.02 -4.02
C LYS A 263 -10.26 12.57 -4.31
N TYR A 264 -10.01 12.21 -5.56
CA TYR A 264 -9.54 10.87 -5.94
C TYR A 264 -8.23 10.49 -5.23
N LEU A 265 -7.29 11.44 -5.17
CA LEU A 265 -6.01 11.27 -4.47
C LEU A 265 -6.15 11.34 -2.94
N ASN A 266 -7.16 12.00 -2.40
CA ASN A 266 -7.34 12.06 -0.96
C ASN A 266 -8.15 10.87 -0.42
N ASP A 267 -9.24 10.48 -1.08
CA ASP A 267 -10.11 9.38 -0.68
C ASP A 267 -9.34 8.06 -0.59
N SER A 268 -8.39 7.85 -1.51
CA SER A 268 -7.53 6.67 -1.49
C SER A 268 -6.55 6.68 -0.31
N SER A 269 -6.07 7.85 0.14
CA SER A 269 -5.27 8.00 1.38
C SER A 269 -6.10 7.71 2.64
N VAL A 270 -7.38 8.11 2.65
CA VAL A 270 -8.30 7.86 3.77
C VAL A 270 -8.58 6.36 3.94
N LYS A 271 -8.67 5.59 2.85
CA LYS A 271 -8.89 4.13 2.90
C LYS A 271 -7.80 3.41 3.72
N PHE A 272 -6.55 3.87 3.63
CA PHE A 272 -5.44 3.26 4.38
C PHE A 272 -5.47 3.53 5.89
N ASN A 273 -6.30 4.44 6.40
CA ASN A 273 -6.41 4.68 7.83
C ASN A 273 -6.79 3.41 8.61
N VAL A 274 -7.68 2.59 8.04
CA VAL A 274 -8.10 1.32 8.64
C VAL A 274 -6.99 0.27 8.53
N THR A 275 -6.14 0.36 7.51
CA THR A 275 -5.03 -0.57 7.30
C THR A 275 -3.99 -0.47 8.43
N PHE A 276 -3.72 0.73 8.94
CA PHE A 276 -2.76 0.95 10.03
C PHE A 276 -3.25 0.52 11.43
N THR A 277 -4.50 0.06 11.58
CA THR A 277 -5.01 -0.46 12.87
C THR A 277 -4.73 -1.95 13.08
N LYS A 278 -4.28 -2.65 12.03
CA LYS A 278 -3.92 -4.07 12.06
C LYS A 278 -2.45 -4.25 11.68
N LYS A 279 -1.93 -5.47 11.88
CA LYS A 279 -0.65 -5.89 11.29
C LYS A 279 -0.75 -5.84 9.77
N LEU A 280 0.26 -5.27 9.14
CA LEU A 280 0.30 -5.16 7.68
C LEU A 280 0.68 -6.50 7.05
N ASP A 281 -0.14 -6.97 6.12
CA ASP A 281 0.20 -8.11 5.27
C ASP A 281 0.92 -7.65 4.00
N LYS A 282 1.39 -8.60 3.20
CA LYS A 282 2.11 -8.30 1.95
C LYS A 282 1.23 -7.52 0.97
N SER A 283 -0.06 -7.83 0.89
CA SER A 283 -0.98 -7.12 -0.01
C SER A 283 -1.17 -5.67 0.45
N ASP A 284 -1.25 -5.41 1.76
CA ASP A 284 -1.33 -4.06 2.31
C ASP A 284 -0.09 -3.23 1.92
N ILE A 285 1.12 -3.81 2.03
CA ILE A 285 2.39 -3.16 1.66
C ILE A 285 2.47 -2.89 0.16
N ASP A 286 2.12 -3.86 -0.68
CA ASP A 286 2.11 -3.72 -2.14
C ASP A 286 1.11 -2.62 -2.59
N ASN A 287 -0.06 -2.55 -1.94
CA ASN A 287 -1.05 -1.51 -2.17
C ASN A 287 -0.54 -0.12 -1.74
N LEU A 288 0.12 -0.01 -0.58
CA LEU A 288 0.71 1.24 -0.11
C LEU A 288 1.81 1.73 -1.06
N ASN A 289 2.70 0.85 -1.50
CA ASN A 289 3.78 1.19 -2.43
C ASN A 289 3.23 1.63 -3.78
N SER A 290 2.25 0.90 -4.32
CA SER A 290 1.58 1.26 -5.57
C SER A 290 0.94 2.65 -5.47
N TYR A 291 0.33 2.97 -4.33
CA TYR A 291 -0.32 4.25 -4.12
C TYR A 291 0.66 5.42 -3.93
N ILE A 292 1.77 5.19 -3.23
CA ILE A 292 2.89 6.15 -3.16
C ILE A 292 3.42 6.47 -4.56
N CYS A 293 3.61 5.46 -5.42
CA CYS A 293 4.01 5.67 -6.81
C CYS A 293 3.00 6.52 -7.60
N ILE A 294 1.69 6.35 -7.35
CA ILE A 294 0.65 7.18 -7.99
C ILE A 294 0.78 8.65 -7.55
N LEU A 295 0.94 8.90 -6.25
CA LEU A 295 1.12 10.25 -5.72
C LEU A 295 2.40 10.90 -6.24
N GLU A 296 3.50 10.15 -6.34
CA GLU A 296 4.75 10.62 -6.92
C GLU A 296 4.60 10.92 -8.41
N SER A 297 3.91 10.06 -9.17
CA SER A 297 3.62 10.30 -10.58
C SER A 297 2.80 11.59 -10.78
N ALA A 298 1.76 11.81 -9.97
CA ALA A 298 0.99 13.05 -9.99
C ALA A 298 1.86 14.27 -9.67
N ASN A 299 2.69 14.17 -8.63
CA ASN A 299 3.54 15.26 -8.15
C ASN A 299 4.75 15.56 -9.06
N ASN A 300 5.16 14.60 -9.90
CA ASN A 300 6.24 14.76 -10.88
C ASN A 300 5.72 15.20 -12.26
N THR A 301 4.41 15.20 -12.48
CA THR A 301 3.81 15.60 -13.76
C THR A 301 3.78 17.13 -13.87
N PHE A 302 4.81 17.69 -14.51
CA PHE A 302 4.99 19.15 -14.63
C PHE A 302 3.78 19.88 -15.24
N SER A 303 3.14 19.29 -16.27
CA SER A 303 1.98 19.89 -16.92
C SER A 303 0.76 20.03 -16.01
N LEU A 304 0.68 19.25 -14.93
CA LEU A 304 -0.42 19.33 -13.97
C LEU A 304 -0.28 20.55 -13.04
N HIS A 305 0.95 21.00 -12.80
CA HIS A 305 1.25 22.09 -11.85
C HIS A 305 0.75 23.47 -12.31
N SER A 306 0.45 23.65 -13.59
CA SER A 306 -0.22 24.85 -14.10
C SER A 306 -1.68 24.94 -13.66
N HIS A 307 -2.26 23.83 -13.19
CA HIS A 307 -3.67 23.73 -12.83
C HIS A 307 -3.89 23.44 -11.34
N ILE A 308 -3.04 22.61 -10.73
CA ILE A 308 -3.10 22.25 -9.30
C ILE A 308 -1.76 22.57 -8.69
N SER A 309 -1.74 23.25 -7.55
CA SER A 309 -0.48 23.65 -6.92
C SER A 309 0.33 22.44 -6.47
N LYS A 310 1.66 22.56 -6.49
CA LYS A 310 2.54 21.49 -6.01
C LYS A 310 2.36 21.29 -4.50
N GLU A 311 2.04 22.35 -3.78
CA GLU A 311 1.76 22.37 -2.35
C GLU A 311 0.55 21.48 -2.00
N GLU A 312 -0.54 21.56 -2.77
CA GLU A 312 -1.74 20.72 -2.55
C GLU A 312 -1.44 19.23 -2.75
N LEU A 313 -0.70 18.86 -3.81
CA LEU A 313 -0.32 17.48 -4.07
C LEU A 313 0.66 16.95 -3.01
N ASN A 314 1.65 17.76 -2.64
CA ASN A 314 2.60 17.45 -1.57
C ASN A 314 1.88 17.25 -0.23
N ALA A 315 0.86 18.04 0.09
CA ALA A 315 0.12 17.89 1.34
C ALA A 315 -0.55 16.51 1.46
N ILE A 316 -1.08 15.97 0.36
CA ILE A 316 -1.66 14.61 0.33
C ILE A 316 -0.58 13.55 0.53
N TYR A 317 0.56 13.71 -0.16
CA TYR A 317 1.71 12.81 -0.03
C TYR A 317 2.28 12.80 1.40
N GLU A 318 2.54 13.97 1.98
CA GLU A 318 3.10 14.11 3.32
C GLU A 318 2.13 13.58 4.38
N ASN A 319 0.82 13.74 4.20
CA ASN A 319 -0.18 13.16 5.11
C ASN A 319 -0.07 11.63 5.17
N LEU A 320 -0.02 10.97 4.02
CA LEU A 320 0.17 9.51 3.98
C LEU A 320 1.56 9.13 4.51
N SER A 321 2.59 9.90 4.17
CA SER A 321 3.96 9.61 4.61
C SER A 321 4.12 9.68 6.12
N LEU A 322 3.50 10.68 6.74
CA LEU A 322 3.47 10.82 8.19
C LEU A 322 2.77 9.63 8.87
N LYS A 323 1.69 9.10 8.28
CA LYS A 323 1.00 7.90 8.80
C LYS A 323 1.88 6.65 8.75
N ILE A 324 2.54 6.39 7.62
CA ILE A 324 3.47 5.26 7.47
C ILE A 324 4.62 5.40 8.47
N MET A 325 5.19 6.61 8.62
CA MET A 325 6.25 6.86 9.60
C MET A 325 5.78 6.66 11.04
N ASN A 326 4.56 7.08 11.39
CA ASN A 326 4.00 6.88 12.73
C ASN A 326 3.77 5.39 13.02
N TYR A 327 3.27 4.64 12.04
CA TYR A 327 3.12 3.18 12.17
C TYR A 327 4.48 2.49 12.37
N PHE A 328 5.50 2.88 11.59
CA PHE A 328 6.86 2.39 11.74
C PHE A 328 7.42 2.68 13.14
N LYS A 329 7.24 3.92 13.64
CA LYS A 329 7.65 4.30 15.00
C LYS A 329 6.93 3.50 16.08
N ALA A 330 5.64 3.24 15.92
CA ALA A 330 4.88 2.43 16.87
C ALA A 330 5.40 0.98 16.94
N ILE A 331 5.87 0.41 15.83
CA ILE A 331 6.54 -0.90 15.86
C ILE A 331 7.87 -0.82 16.61
N VAL A 332 8.67 0.23 16.38
CA VAL A 332 9.93 0.45 17.11
C VAL A 332 9.68 0.57 18.61
N GLU A 333 8.67 1.33 19.03
CA GLU A 333 8.28 1.43 20.44
C GLU A 333 7.84 0.07 21.02
N LYS A 334 7.10 -0.74 20.26
CA LYS A 334 6.77 -2.12 20.66
C LYS A 334 8.01 -2.99 20.83
N ILE A 335 9.00 -2.86 19.95
CA ILE A 335 10.28 -3.56 20.07
C ILE A 335 11.00 -3.16 21.36
N GLU A 336 11.05 -1.86 21.67
CA GLU A 336 11.69 -1.35 22.88
C GLU A 336 11.00 -1.80 24.18
N GLN A 337 9.70 -2.08 24.14
CA GLN A 337 8.92 -2.56 25.29
C GLN A 337 8.91 -4.09 25.45
N THR A 338 9.35 -4.83 24.43
CA THR A 338 9.28 -6.30 24.43
C THR A 338 10.54 -6.90 25.07
N ALA A 339 10.36 -7.65 26.16
CA ALA A 339 11.46 -8.29 26.88
C ALA A 339 11.97 -9.59 26.22
N GLU A 340 11.09 -10.32 25.53
CA GLU A 340 11.40 -11.63 24.94
C GLU A 340 11.90 -11.50 23.49
N LEU A 341 13.13 -11.96 23.24
CA LEU A 341 13.79 -11.90 21.93
C LEU A 341 13.06 -12.69 20.83
N SER A 342 12.32 -13.75 21.18
CA SER A 342 11.51 -14.54 20.25
C SER A 342 10.38 -13.72 19.62
N ASN A 343 9.78 -12.80 20.37
CA ASN A 343 8.68 -11.96 19.91
C ASN A 343 9.16 -10.75 19.07
N LEU A 344 10.47 -10.52 19.00
CA LEU A 344 11.06 -9.42 18.25
C LEU A 344 11.28 -9.72 16.77
N GLU A 345 11.50 -11.00 16.40
CA GLU A 345 11.71 -11.39 14.99
C GLU A 345 10.54 -10.96 14.08
N PRO A 346 9.27 -11.23 14.44
CA PRO A 346 8.14 -10.83 13.59
C PRO A 346 7.98 -9.31 13.47
N LEU A 347 8.39 -8.55 14.48
CA LEU A 347 8.34 -7.08 14.48
C LEU A 347 9.44 -6.51 13.59
N MET A 348 10.65 -7.07 13.64
CA MET A 348 11.74 -6.69 12.73
C MET A 348 11.39 -7.00 11.27
N ALA A 349 10.81 -8.16 10.99
CA ALA A 349 10.34 -8.51 9.64
C ALA A 349 9.25 -7.54 9.13
N GLU A 350 8.43 -7.00 10.03
CA GLU A 350 7.43 -5.99 9.69
C GLU A 350 8.08 -4.63 9.37
N LEU A 351 9.11 -4.22 10.11
CA LEU A 351 9.91 -3.04 9.75
C LEU A 351 10.56 -3.22 8.37
N ASP A 352 11.12 -4.40 8.08
CA ASP A 352 11.70 -4.70 6.77
C ASP A 352 10.66 -4.58 5.64
N SER A 353 9.44 -5.08 5.90
CA SER A 353 8.35 -5.00 4.93
C SER A 353 7.99 -3.56 4.60
N ILE A 354 7.90 -2.67 5.59
CA ILE A 354 7.66 -1.23 5.35
C ILE A 354 8.80 -0.59 4.56
N ARG A 355 10.06 -1.00 4.80
CA ARG A 355 11.23 -0.50 4.08
C ARG A 355 11.25 -0.88 2.60
N THR A 356 10.49 -1.89 2.18
CA THR A 356 10.34 -2.22 0.75
C THR A 356 9.58 -1.16 -0.05
N ILE A 357 8.87 -0.25 0.65
CA ILE A 357 8.23 0.91 0.02
C ILE A 357 9.34 1.87 -0.41
N SER A 358 9.41 2.14 -1.72
CA SER A 358 10.54 2.75 -2.43
C SER A 358 11.16 4.00 -1.79
N THR A 359 10.36 4.85 -1.13
CA THR A 359 10.83 6.09 -0.47
C THR A 359 11.08 5.97 1.03
N PHE A 360 10.64 4.89 1.67
CA PHE A 360 10.72 4.73 3.12
C PHE A 360 11.98 4.03 3.58
N ASP A 361 12.69 3.32 2.71
CA ASP A 361 14.02 2.77 3.03
C ASP A 361 14.93 3.87 3.58
N ILE A 362 15.05 4.99 2.85
CA ILE A 362 15.87 6.15 3.23
C ILE A 362 15.29 6.84 4.48
N LYS A 363 13.99 7.15 4.49
CA LYS A 363 13.35 7.89 5.61
C LYS A 363 13.44 7.14 6.94
N THR A 364 13.46 5.81 6.92
CA THR A 364 13.48 4.98 8.14
C THR A 364 14.86 4.45 8.51
N THR A 365 15.88 4.62 7.65
CA THR A 365 17.26 4.10 7.82
C THR A 365 17.83 4.35 9.20
N GLN A 366 17.88 5.61 9.65
CA GLN A 366 18.48 5.94 10.95
C GLN A 366 17.77 5.22 12.11
N LEU A 367 16.44 5.25 12.12
CA LEU A 367 15.64 4.66 13.20
C LEU A 367 15.76 3.14 13.20
N TYR A 368 15.70 2.52 12.02
CA TYR A 368 15.85 1.08 11.84
C TYR A 368 17.21 0.58 12.35
N PHE A 369 18.32 1.15 11.87
CA PHE A 369 19.65 0.71 12.28
C PHE A 369 19.93 1.01 13.75
N SER A 370 19.42 2.12 14.29
CA SER A 370 19.54 2.39 15.73
C SER A 370 18.81 1.34 16.58
N THR A 371 17.65 0.87 16.12
CA THR A 371 16.88 -0.19 16.78
C THR A 371 17.63 -1.52 16.70
N LEU A 372 18.11 -1.88 15.51
CA LEU A 372 18.93 -3.08 15.30
C LEU A 372 20.20 -3.07 16.15
N GLU A 373 20.91 -1.94 16.25
CA GLU A 373 22.10 -1.81 17.10
C GLU A 373 21.79 -2.00 18.59
N LYS A 374 20.65 -1.50 19.08
CA LYS A 374 20.21 -1.73 20.47
C LYS A 374 20.00 -3.22 20.72
N LEU A 375 19.32 -3.91 19.80
CA LEU A 375 19.11 -5.37 19.89
C LEU A 375 20.42 -6.14 19.85
N LEU A 376 21.34 -5.76 18.97
CA LEU A 376 22.68 -6.34 18.90
C LEU A 376 23.47 -6.11 20.19
N LYS A 377 23.39 -4.93 20.80
CA LYS A 377 24.02 -4.65 22.09
C LYS A 377 23.44 -5.53 23.20
N TYR A 378 22.13 -5.73 23.21
CA TYR A 378 21.47 -6.62 24.17
C TYR A 378 21.94 -8.07 24.01
N VAL A 379 21.96 -8.62 22.79
CA VAL A 379 22.46 -9.98 22.52
C VAL A 379 23.93 -10.13 22.91
N ASN A 380 24.78 -9.16 22.57
CA ASN A 380 26.18 -9.17 22.98
C ASN A 380 26.36 -9.10 24.50
N GLN A 381 25.46 -8.40 25.21
CA GLN A 381 25.46 -8.40 26.66
C GLN A 381 25.07 -9.77 27.23
N CYS A 382 24.00 -10.40 26.73
CA CYS A 382 23.63 -11.76 27.12
C CYS A 382 24.79 -12.74 26.90
N ARG A 383 25.51 -12.61 25.79
CA ARG A 383 26.69 -13.43 25.49
C ARG A 383 27.80 -13.24 26.52
N ARG A 384 28.16 -11.99 26.85
CA ARG A 384 29.19 -11.69 27.86
C ARG A 384 28.78 -12.21 29.24
N ASP A 385 27.52 -12.06 29.61
CA ASP A 385 26.98 -12.57 30.87
C ASP A 385 27.09 -14.10 30.92
N VAL A 386 26.79 -14.80 29.82
CA VAL A 386 26.95 -16.26 29.72
C VAL A 386 28.41 -16.68 29.81
N GLU A 387 29.33 -16.02 29.08
CA GLU A 387 30.76 -16.31 29.14
C GLU A 387 31.31 -16.15 30.57
N GLN A 388 30.91 -15.09 31.29
CA GLN A 388 31.30 -14.87 32.68
C GLN A 388 30.73 -15.93 33.63
N LEU A 389 29.43 -16.23 33.52
CA LEU A 389 28.78 -17.23 34.39
C LEU A 389 29.29 -18.65 34.13
N LEU A 390 29.61 -18.98 32.88
CA LEU A 390 30.26 -20.26 32.53
C LEU A 390 31.67 -20.35 33.09
N PHE A 391 32.44 -19.26 33.05
CA PHE A 391 33.77 -19.24 33.64
C PHE A 391 33.73 -19.55 35.15
N SER A 392 32.77 -18.98 35.88
CA SER A 392 32.52 -19.32 37.30
C SER A 392 32.02 -20.76 37.48
N LEU A 393 31.20 -21.28 36.54
CA LEU A 393 30.74 -22.68 36.52
C LEU A 393 31.89 -23.68 36.42
N PHE A 394 32.87 -23.44 35.54
CA PHE A 394 34.02 -24.34 35.41
C PHE A 394 34.99 -24.25 36.60
N ARG A 395 34.94 -23.16 37.38
CA ARG A 395 35.73 -22.98 38.61
C ARG A 395 35.05 -23.48 39.87
N GLN A 396 33.81 -23.97 39.78
CA GLN A 396 33.00 -24.40 40.93
C GLN A 396 32.78 -23.26 41.95
N GLU A 397 32.65 -22.02 41.47
CA GLU A 397 32.32 -20.85 42.29
C GLU A 397 30.80 -20.72 42.49
N GLN A 398 30.36 -19.76 43.31
CA GLN A 398 28.93 -19.49 43.50
C GLN A 398 28.33 -18.87 42.23
N ILE A 399 27.29 -19.51 41.67
CA ILE A 399 26.68 -19.12 40.39
C ILE A 399 25.18 -18.87 40.55
N ASP A 400 24.70 -17.85 39.85
CA ASP A 400 23.28 -17.62 39.63
C ASP A 400 22.81 -18.44 38.41
N PHE A 401 22.34 -19.66 38.68
CA PHE A 401 21.84 -20.58 37.66
C PHE A 401 20.58 -20.08 36.96
N ASP A 402 19.75 -19.27 37.63
CA ASP A 402 18.53 -18.71 37.05
C ASP A 402 18.89 -17.63 36.03
N LYS A 403 19.85 -16.76 36.37
CA LYS A 403 20.41 -15.79 35.42
C LYS A 403 21.06 -16.49 34.22
N LEU A 404 21.89 -17.53 34.46
CA LEU A 404 22.54 -18.29 33.38
C LEU A 404 21.49 -18.92 32.44
N THR A 405 20.46 -19.57 33.00
CA THR A 405 19.39 -20.19 32.21
C THR A 405 18.64 -19.16 31.36
N ASN A 406 18.28 -18.02 31.94
CA ASN A 406 17.56 -16.97 31.23
C ASN A 406 18.40 -16.35 30.09
N CYS A 407 19.70 -16.12 30.32
CA CYS A 407 20.59 -15.61 29.28
C CYS A 407 20.80 -16.62 28.16
N LEU A 408 20.91 -17.92 28.47
CA LEU A 408 21.03 -18.99 27.46
C LEU A 408 19.77 -19.13 26.61
N ILE A 409 18.58 -19.08 27.22
CA ILE A 409 17.30 -19.06 26.49
C ILE A 409 17.21 -17.82 25.60
N SER A 410 17.54 -16.64 26.15
CA SER A 410 17.55 -15.38 25.40
C SER A 410 18.47 -15.45 24.18
N LEU A 411 19.69 -15.96 24.34
CA LEU A 411 20.59 -16.17 23.22
C LEU A 411 19.97 -17.12 22.20
N ARG A 412 19.40 -18.26 22.62
CA ARG A 412 18.82 -19.25 21.70
C ARG A 412 17.72 -18.65 20.84
N ASP A 413 16.87 -17.86 21.47
CA ASP A 413 15.76 -17.18 20.82
C ASP A 413 16.22 -16.01 19.93
N ALA A 414 17.49 -15.57 20.05
CA ALA A 414 18.12 -14.55 19.20
C ALA A 414 18.74 -15.09 17.90
N LYS A 415 18.61 -16.39 17.59
CA LYS A 415 19.19 -17.03 16.39
C LYS A 415 18.87 -16.28 15.08
N TRP A 416 17.69 -15.67 15.01
CA TRP A 416 17.24 -14.92 13.84
C TRP A 416 18.07 -13.66 13.54
N ILE A 417 18.81 -13.12 14.51
CA ILE A 417 19.66 -11.93 14.33
C ILE A 417 20.80 -12.16 13.32
N GLU A 418 21.20 -13.42 13.11
CA GLU A 418 22.21 -13.80 12.12
C GLU A 418 21.78 -13.41 10.69
N LYS A 419 20.46 -13.30 10.41
CA LYS A 419 19.92 -12.78 9.14
C LYS A 419 20.35 -11.33 8.88
N TYR A 420 20.54 -10.55 9.94
CA TYR A 420 20.84 -9.11 9.88
C TYR A 420 22.32 -8.82 10.07
N ARG A 421 23.03 -9.63 10.85
CA ARG A 421 24.47 -9.49 11.06
C ARG A 421 25.11 -10.85 11.29
N THR A 422 25.86 -11.29 10.28
CA THR A 422 26.66 -12.52 10.37
C THR A 422 27.76 -12.38 11.42
N GLY A 423 28.06 -13.46 12.13
CA GLY A 423 29.11 -13.51 13.14
C GLY A 423 28.65 -13.28 14.59
N VAL A 424 27.39 -12.89 14.80
CA VAL A 424 26.88 -12.52 16.14
C VAL A 424 26.42 -13.76 16.91
N TYR A 425 25.83 -14.74 16.21
CA TYR A 425 25.24 -15.94 16.79
C TYR A 425 25.98 -17.25 16.43
N CYS A 426 27.19 -17.20 15.89
CA CYS A 426 27.95 -18.41 15.50
C CYS A 426 28.02 -19.43 16.64
N ASP A 427 27.56 -20.68 16.42
CA ASP A 427 27.74 -21.98 17.16
C ASP A 427 28.08 -21.97 18.67
N VAL A 428 27.92 -20.84 19.33
CA VAL A 428 28.31 -20.58 20.72
C VAL A 428 27.38 -21.37 21.60
N ILE A 429 26.09 -21.42 21.26
CA ILE A 429 25.12 -22.26 21.98
C ILE A 429 25.49 -23.74 21.90
N ASP A 430 25.71 -24.27 20.70
CA ASP A 430 26.05 -25.69 20.53
C ASP A 430 27.36 -26.06 21.26
N ASN A 431 28.32 -25.14 21.27
CA ASN A 431 29.57 -25.30 22.01
C ASN A 431 29.34 -25.25 23.53
N ILE A 432 28.53 -24.31 24.01
CA ILE A 432 28.19 -24.19 25.43
C ILE A 432 27.42 -25.42 25.91
N GLU A 433 26.44 -25.91 25.15
CA GLU A 433 25.70 -27.13 25.47
C GLU A 433 26.68 -28.31 25.62
N LYS A 434 27.62 -28.47 24.70
CA LYS A 434 28.65 -29.52 24.79
C LYS A 434 29.51 -29.38 26.04
N GLN A 435 30.00 -28.17 26.35
CA GLN A 435 30.84 -27.94 27.53
C GLN A 435 30.10 -28.20 28.85
N ILE A 436 28.81 -27.81 28.95
CA ILE A 436 27.98 -28.11 30.12
C ILE A 436 27.81 -29.63 30.28
N ILE A 437 27.53 -30.35 29.18
CA ILE A 437 27.40 -31.81 29.20
C ILE A 437 28.72 -32.48 29.62
N GLU A 438 29.84 -31.99 29.11
CA GLU A 438 31.17 -32.51 29.42
C GLU A 438 31.53 -32.29 30.89
N LEU A 439 31.30 -31.09 31.44
CA LEU A 439 31.48 -30.81 32.86
C LEU A 439 30.65 -31.74 33.76
N VAL A 440 29.36 -31.95 33.44
CA VAL A 440 28.51 -32.88 34.21
C VAL A 440 29.03 -34.31 34.14
N LYS A 441 29.57 -34.74 32.99
CA LYS A 441 30.19 -36.07 32.85
C LYS A 441 31.47 -36.18 33.67
N GLU A 442 32.35 -35.18 33.64
CA GLU A 442 33.59 -35.13 34.42
C GLU A 442 33.29 -35.15 35.93
N LEU A 443 32.33 -34.34 36.39
CA LEU A 443 31.90 -34.33 37.79
C LEU A 443 31.31 -35.67 38.21
N LYS A 444 30.48 -36.29 37.35
CA LYS A 444 29.94 -37.64 37.58
C LYS A 444 31.05 -38.67 37.70
N GLU A 445 32.03 -38.65 36.79
CA GLU A 445 33.16 -39.58 36.82
C GLU A 445 34.05 -39.36 38.05
N SER A 446 34.31 -38.10 38.40
CA SER A 446 35.05 -37.72 39.61
C SER A 446 34.34 -38.25 40.88
N ALA A 447 33.02 -38.06 40.99
CA ALA A 447 32.24 -38.62 42.09
C ALA A 447 32.34 -40.14 42.15
N MET A 448 32.14 -40.83 41.01
CA MET A 448 32.13 -42.29 40.92
C MET A 448 33.50 -42.95 41.20
N GLN A 449 34.60 -42.21 41.04
CA GLN A 449 35.95 -42.68 41.38
C GLN A 449 36.24 -42.62 42.88
N ILE A 450 35.43 -41.92 43.68
CA ILE A 450 35.59 -41.87 45.12
C ILE A 450 35.17 -43.21 45.72
N ASN A 451 36.12 -43.89 46.36
CA ASN A 451 35.83 -45.11 47.10
C ASN A 451 35.09 -44.78 48.40
N LEU A 452 33.83 -45.21 48.49
CA LEU A 452 32.93 -44.99 49.62
C LEU A 452 32.76 -46.24 50.50
N ASP A 453 33.78 -47.11 50.56
CA ASP A 453 33.78 -48.27 51.44
C ASP A 453 33.87 -47.89 52.94
N LEU A 454 33.73 -48.90 53.79
CA LEU A 454 33.78 -48.78 55.25
C LEU A 454 35.08 -48.14 55.77
N TYR A 455 36.18 -48.23 55.01
CA TYR A 455 37.51 -47.75 55.43
C TYR A 455 37.79 -46.30 54.99
N ASN A 456 37.01 -45.77 54.06
CA ASN A 456 37.14 -44.43 53.50
C ASN A 456 35.94 -43.52 53.85
N SER A 457 35.36 -43.70 55.03
CA SER A 457 34.15 -42.99 55.46
C SER A 457 34.27 -41.46 55.45
N ASN A 458 35.47 -40.90 55.59
CA ASN A 458 35.72 -39.47 55.49
C ASN A 458 35.48 -38.90 54.07
N LYS A 459 35.63 -39.71 53.02
CA LYS A 459 35.45 -39.30 51.63
C LYS A 459 33.98 -39.18 51.19
N ILE A 460 33.04 -39.64 52.02
CA ILE A 460 31.60 -39.49 51.78
C ILE A 460 31.23 -38.01 51.68
N LYS A 461 31.84 -37.16 52.50
CA LYS A 461 31.61 -35.70 52.46
C LYS A 461 32.06 -35.10 51.13
N ASP A 462 33.20 -35.54 50.62
CA ASP A 462 33.74 -35.07 49.33
C ASP A 462 32.82 -35.48 48.18
N ALA A 463 32.36 -36.75 48.16
CA ALA A 463 31.41 -37.23 47.15
C ALA A 463 30.06 -36.52 47.26
N HIS A 464 29.57 -36.29 48.47
CA HIS A 464 28.31 -35.58 48.69
C HIS A 464 28.37 -34.14 48.18
N GLN A 465 29.48 -33.43 48.39
CA GLN A 465 29.65 -32.05 47.91
C GLN A 465 29.63 -31.97 46.38
N ILE A 466 30.27 -32.91 45.70
CA ILE A 466 30.22 -33.01 44.22
C ILE A 466 28.77 -33.27 43.76
N ILE A 467 28.04 -34.14 44.46
CA ILE A 467 26.65 -34.47 44.13
C ILE A 467 25.71 -33.29 44.35
N LEU A 468 25.87 -32.52 45.43
CA LEU A 468 25.11 -31.30 45.66
C LEU A 468 25.33 -30.30 44.51
N TYR A 469 26.57 -30.11 44.09
CA TYR A 469 26.90 -29.23 42.97
C TYR A 469 26.29 -29.72 41.65
N ILE A 470 26.41 -31.01 41.32
CA ILE A 470 25.78 -31.62 40.14
C ILE A 470 24.25 -31.45 40.18
N ASN A 471 23.63 -31.59 41.35
CA ASN A 471 22.18 -31.44 41.51
C ASN A 471 21.71 -29.98 41.34
N GLU A 472 22.49 -28.98 41.75
CA GLU A 472 22.19 -27.58 41.46
C GLU A 472 22.18 -27.29 39.95
N MET A 473 23.05 -27.97 39.18
CA MET A 473 23.05 -27.87 37.72
C MET A 473 21.75 -28.38 37.06
N LYS A 474 20.88 -29.10 37.79
CA LYS A 474 19.56 -29.51 37.30
C LYS A 474 18.66 -28.33 36.91
N ARG A 475 18.93 -27.12 37.42
CA ARG A 475 18.24 -25.89 36.97
C ARG A 475 18.47 -25.60 35.47
N LEU A 476 19.62 -26.01 34.94
CA LEU A 476 19.98 -25.89 33.51
C LEU A 476 19.23 -26.90 32.63
N ASN A 477 18.48 -27.84 33.19
CA ASN A 477 17.75 -28.88 32.44
C ASN A 477 16.72 -28.30 31.46
N LYS A 478 16.20 -27.08 31.74
CA LYS A 478 15.35 -26.33 30.80
C LYS A 478 16.04 -26.03 29.47
N PHE A 479 17.37 -25.87 29.51
CA PHE A 479 18.20 -25.54 28.36
C PHE A 479 18.93 -26.76 27.81
N VAL A 480 19.51 -27.60 28.67
CA VAL A 480 20.24 -28.82 28.29
C VAL A 480 19.58 -30.08 28.89
N PRO A 481 18.51 -30.62 28.29
CA PRO A 481 17.78 -31.77 28.84
C PRO A 481 18.61 -33.05 29.04
N SER A 482 19.71 -33.17 28.29
CA SER A 482 20.55 -34.37 28.29
C SER A 482 21.36 -34.57 29.56
N ILE A 483 21.52 -33.54 30.41
CA ILE A 483 22.26 -33.64 31.67
C ILE A 483 21.50 -34.44 32.73
N ASP A 484 20.16 -34.47 32.69
CA ASP A 484 19.32 -35.12 33.72
C ASP A 484 19.63 -36.61 33.85
N LYS A 485 19.91 -37.28 32.72
CA LYS A 485 20.34 -38.69 32.70
C LYS A 485 21.64 -38.91 33.48
N HIS A 486 22.60 -37.98 33.39
CA HIS A 486 23.88 -38.09 34.09
C HIS A 486 23.74 -37.77 35.58
N ILE A 487 22.92 -36.77 35.92
CA ILE A 487 22.57 -36.43 37.30
C ILE A 487 21.88 -37.62 37.98
N ASP A 488 20.87 -38.22 37.35
CA ASP A 488 20.16 -39.39 37.87
C ASP A 488 21.09 -40.61 38.05
N GLN A 489 22.05 -40.79 37.14
CA GLN A 489 23.05 -41.87 37.25
C GLN A 489 23.94 -41.69 38.49
N VAL A 490 24.45 -40.48 38.74
CA VAL A 490 25.32 -40.23 39.90
C VAL A 490 24.56 -40.39 41.21
N ASN A 491 23.32 -39.88 41.27
CA ASN A 491 22.46 -40.00 42.46
C ASN A 491 22.15 -41.48 42.76
N LYS A 492 21.78 -42.27 41.75
CA LYS A 492 21.53 -43.72 41.91
C LYS A 492 22.77 -44.48 42.33
N TRP A 493 23.93 -44.14 41.76
CA TRP A 493 25.21 -44.74 42.17
C TRP A 493 25.53 -44.45 43.63
N PHE A 494 25.44 -43.19 44.05
CA PHE A 494 25.74 -42.79 45.42
C PHE A 494 24.82 -43.48 46.43
N ILE A 495 23.52 -43.58 46.10
CA ILE A 495 22.56 -44.28 46.93
C ILE A 495 22.92 -45.76 47.04
N LYS A 496 23.18 -46.40 45.90
CA LYS A 496 23.51 -47.82 45.83
C LYS A 496 24.76 -48.17 46.63
N VAL A 497 25.88 -47.47 46.40
CA VAL A 497 27.16 -47.79 47.06
C VAL A 497 27.05 -47.60 48.58
N THR A 498 26.36 -46.56 49.02
CA THR A 498 26.15 -46.31 50.45
C THR A 498 25.25 -47.38 51.07
N ASN A 499 24.19 -47.80 50.39
CA ASN A 499 23.31 -48.88 50.83
C ASN A 499 24.02 -50.25 50.83
N ASP A 500 24.89 -50.52 49.87
CA ASP A 500 25.72 -51.73 49.86
C ASP A 500 26.60 -51.79 51.12
N VAL A 501 27.15 -50.65 51.58
CA VAL A 501 27.87 -50.56 52.86
C VAL A 501 26.94 -50.75 54.06
N PHE A 502 25.73 -50.18 54.03
CA PHE A 502 24.73 -50.42 55.08
C PHE A 502 24.39 -51.90 55.19
N ASP A 503 24.20 -52.60 54.08
CA ASP A 503 23.93 -54.03 54.06
C ASP A 503 25.13 -54.85 54.54
N ILE A 504 26.37 -54.44 54.23
CA ILE A 504 27.58 -55.04 54.82
C ILE A 504 27.57 -54.90 56.34
N ILE A 505 27.22 -53.72 56.87
CA ILE A 505 27.12 -53.48 58.31
C ILE A 505 26.02 -54.36 58.91
N LYS A 506 24.79 -54.33 58.37
CA LYS A 506 23.65 -55.14 58.87
C LYS A 506 23.96 -56.63 58.85
N ASN A 507 24.60 -57.13 57.80
CA ASN A 507 24.93 -58.55 57.68
C ASN A 507 26.08 -58.97 58.60
N THR A 508 27.06 -58.09 58.83
CA THR A 508 28.19 -58.36 59.72
C THR A 508 27.76 -58.35 61.18
N PHE A 509 26.89 -57.41 61.57
CA PHE A 509 26.47 -57.18 62.95
C PHE A 509 25.00 -57.54 63.15
N ASN A 510 24.65 -58.79 62.87
CA ASN A 510 23.30 -59.31 63.02
C ASN A 510 23.20 -60.19 64.29
N VAL A 511 22.32 -59.81 65.22
CA VAL A 511 22.16 -60.48 66.52
C VAL A 511 21.67 -61.92 66.37
N GLU A 512 20.78 -62.20 65.42
CA GLU A 512 20.22 -63.54 65.21
C GLU A 512 21.27 -64.50 64.65
N LYS A 513 22.00 -64.08 63.62
CA LYS A 513 23.11 -64.88 63.06
C LYS A 513 24.21 -65.13 64.08
N TRP A 514 24.50 -64.14 64.93
CA TRP A 514 25.56 -64.26 65.93
C TRP A 514 25.20 -65.24 67.05
N LYS A 515 23.92 -65.37 67.41
CA LYS A 515 23.44 -66.38 68.38
C LYS A 515 23.60 -67.82 67.88
N GLU A 516 23.62 -68.03 66.57
CA GLU A 516 23.77 -69.34 65.94
C GLU A 516 25.25 -69.76 65.79
N GLN A 517 26.20 -68.85 66.01
CA GLN A 517 27.63 -69.10 65.89
C GLN A 517 28.26 -69.51 67.24
N GLU A 518 29.02 -70.59 67.25
CA GLU A 518 29.82 -70.99 68.42
C GLU A 518 31.06 -70.09 68.55
N TYR A 519 30.98 -69.09 69.44
CA TYR A 519 32.08 -68.26 69.96
C TYR A 519 33.03 -67.64 68.90
N GLU A 520 32.59 -66.57 68.25
CA GLU A 520 33.48 -65.65 67.51
C GLU A 520 33.74 -64.35 68.30
N THR A 521 35.00 -63.90 68.32
CA THR A 521 35.41 -62.58 68.80
C THR A 521 34.90 -61.48 67.86
N LEU A 522 34.37 -60.38 68.41
CA LEU A 522 33.90 -59.25 67.61
C LEU A 522 35.07 -58.50 66.96
N ASP A 523 34.96 -58.20 65.66
CA ASP A 523 35.88 -57.26 65.00
C ASP A 523 35.53 -55.81 65.39
N PHE A 524 36.08 -55.36 66.51
CA PHE A 524 35.89 -54.01 67.03
C PHE A 524 36.39 -52.92 66.07
N SER A 525 37.40 -53.20 65.24
CA SER A 525 37.88 -52.27 64.21
C SER A 525 36.81 -52.02 63.15
N LYS A 526 36.15 -53.08 62.71
CA LYS A 526 35.07 -53.02 61.73
C LYS A 526 33.80 -52.38 62.32
N ALA A 527 33.47 -52.64 63.58
CA ALA A 527 32.34 -52.01 64.26
C ALA A 527 32.55 -50.49 64.46
N GLU A 528 33.75 -50.06 64.87
CA GLU A 528 34.09 -48.64 65.06
C GLU A 528 34.05 -47.89 63.72
N LYS A 529 34.54 -48.52 62.64
CA LYS A 529 34.45 -47.97 61.28
C LYS A 529 33.00 -47.90 60.78
N GLY A 530 32.19 -48.92 61.05
CA GLY A 530 30.76 -48.93 60.75
C GLY A 530 30.01 -47.80 61.45
N LEU A 531 30.26 -47.59 62.74
CA LEU A 531 29.72 -46.45 63.48
C LEU A 531 30.16 -45.12 62.85
N ASN A 532 31.47 -44.92 62.62
CA ASN A 532 31.98 -43.69 61.99
C ASN A 532 31.32 -43.42 60.63
N TYR A 533 31.15 -44.45 59.80
CA TYR A 533 30.48 -44.37 58.50
C TYR A 533 29.03 -43.88 58.64
N LEU A 534 28.25 -44.52 59.52
CA LEU A 534 26.84 -44.18 59.74
C LEU A 534 26.66 -42.80 60.36
N TYR A 535 27.55 -42.38 61.25
CA TYR A 535 27.51 -41.02 61.81
C TYR A 535 27.79 -39.95 60.75
N ILE A 536 28.73 -40.19 59.82
CA ILE A 536 28.98 -39.27 58.70
C ILE A 536 27.76 -39.22 57.76
N CYS A 537 27.16 -40.38 57.44
CA CYS A 537 25.94 -40.41 56.64
C CYS A 537 24.74 -39.73 57.32
N LYS A 538 24.65 -39.78 58.66
CA LYS A 538 23.62 -39.10 59.45
C LYS A 538 23.71 -37.57 59.37
N GLU A 539 24.92 -37.03 59.16
CA GLU A 539 25.14 -35.59 58.91
C GLU A 539 24.72 -35.15 57.51
N ILE A 540 24.30 -36.11 56.64
CA ILE A 540 23.86 -35.88 55.27
C ILE A 540 22.36 -36.24 55.17
N PRO A 541 21.46 -35.37 55.67
CA PRO A 541 20.05 -35.70 55.88
C PRO A 541 19.25 -35.93 54.60
N ASP A 542 19.70 -35.44 53.44
CA ASP A 542 18.85 -35.33 52.25
C ASP A 542 18.70 -36.63 51.44
N LEU A 543 19.53 -37.67 51.67
CA LEU A 543 19.61 -38.84 50.79
C LEU A 543 19.39 -40.22 51.47
N PHE A 544 19.56 -40.35 52.80
CA PHE A 544 19.67 -41.67 53.46
C PHE A 544 18.88 -41.86 54.77
N GLN A 545 18.00 -40.92 55.12
CA GLN A 545 17.44 -40.82 56.48
C GLN A 545 16.90 -42.12 57.07
N THR A 546 16.14 -42.91 56.31
CA THR A 546 15.46 -44.10 56.83
C THR A 546 16.40 -45.31 56.95
N ASP A 547 17.22 -45.56 55.93
CA ASP A 547 18.13 -46.71 55.88
C ASP A 547 19.34 -46.52 56.78
N CYS A 548 19.91 -45.31 56.84
CA CYS A 548 21.01 -45.01 57.75
C CYS A 548 20.58 -45.12 59.21
N LYS A 549 19.38 -44.62 59.55
CA LYS A 549 18.85 -44.65 60.93
C LYS A 549 18.56 -46.08 61.38
N SER A 550 17.93 -46.89 60.53
CA SER A 550 17.67 -48.31 60.84
C SER A 550 18.98 -49.09 61.00
N THR A 551 19.95 -48.88 60.10
CA THR A 551 21.27 -49.55 60.18
C THR A 551 22.04 -49.16 61.43
N LEU A 552 22.02 -47.88 61.81
CA LEU A 552 22.64 -47.38 63.04
C LEU A 552 21.98 -48.00 64.27
N THR A 553 20.65 -48.03 64.34
CA THR A 553 19.92 -48.64 65.45
C THR A 553 20.28 -50.12 65.59
N ASN A 554 20.31 -50.88 64.48
CA ASN A 554 20.67 -52.29 64.49
C ASN A 554 22.12 -52.52 64.97
N LEU A 555 23.06 -51.68 64.54
CA LEU A 555 24.46 -51.78 64.98
C LEU A 555 24.61 -51.43 66.47
N GLU A 556 23.89 -50.40 66.94
CA GLU A 556 23.87 -50.02 68.35
C GLU A 556 23.27 -51.12 69.23
N GLU A 557 22.13 -51.70 68.82
CA GLU A 557 21.50 -52.85 69.48
C GLU A 557 22.43 -54.07 69.52
N PHE A 558 23.13 -54.35 68.42
CA PHE A 558 24.13 -55.42 68.37
C PHE A 558 25.26 -55.19 69.37
N ILE A 559 25.83 -53.98 69.43
CA ILE A 559 26.92 -53.64 70.36
C ILE A 559 26.43 -53.75 71.82
N LYS A 560 25.21 -53.28 72.12
CA LYS A 560 24.59 -53.40 73.46
C LYS A 560 24.36 -54.86 73.85
N TYR A 561 23.88 -55.67 72.91
CA TYR A 561 23.71 -57.10 73.10
C TYR A 561 25.05 -57.79 73.37
N PHE A 562 26.08 -57.50 72.57
CA PHE A 562 27.43 -58.04 72.76
C PHE A 562 28.03 -57.63 74.12
N ASN A 563 27.90 -56.37 74.53
CA ASN A 563 28.30 -55.91 75.85
C ASN A 563 27.60 -56.71 76.96
N SER A 564 26.27 -56.88 76.86
CA SER A 564 25.50 -57.68 77.83
C SER A 564 25.95 -59.14 77.87
N PHE A 565 26.27 -59.73 76.71
CA PHE A 565 26.84 -61.08 76.62
C PHE A 565 28.19 -61.17 77.33
N VAL A 566 29.11 -60.23 77.05
CA VAL A 566 30.45 -60.19 77.67
C VAL A 566 30.33 -60.02 79.19
N GLN A 567 29.45 -59.13 79.67
CA GLN A 567 29.18 -58.94 81.10
C GLN A 567 28.66 -60.21 81.76
N ASN A 568 27.61 -60.83 81.19
CA ASN A 568 27.04 -62.08 81.72
C ASN A 568 28.05 -63.24 81.70
N GLU A 569 28.88 -63.34 80.63
CA GLU A 569 29.92 -64.35 80.53
C GLU A 569 31.01 -64.13 81.59
N MET A 570 31.43 -62.88 81.81
CA MET A 570 32.39 -62.53 82.85
C MET A 570 31.84 -62.81 84.26
N GLU A 571 30.60 -62.41 84.57
CA GLU A 571 29.94 -62.65 85.86
C GLU A 571 29.79 -64.16 86.13
N SER A 572 29.25 -64.92 85.17
CA SER A 572 29.10 -66.38 85.30
C SER A 572 30.45 -67.08 85.50
N ASN A 573 31.49 -66.68 84.76
CA ASN A 573 32.81 -67.29 84.91
C ASN A 573 33.48 -66.86 86.22
N PHE A 574 33.30 -65.62 86.68
CA PHE A 574 33.78 -65.14 87.98
C PHE A 574 33.13 -65.89 89.14
N GLU A 575 31.79 -66.02 89.13
CA GLU A 575 31.07 -66.79 90.16
C GLU A 575 31.51 -68.25 90.22
N LYS A 576 31.78 -68.88 89.06
CA LYS A 576 32.27 -70.26 88.99
C LYS A 576 33.69 -70.42 89.53
N ILE A 577 34.54 -69.39 89.39
CA ILE A 577 35.88 -69.34 90.00
C ILE A 577 35.76 -69.13 91.51
N GLU A 578 34.87 -68.24 91.95
CA GLU A 578 34.65 -67.91 93.37
C GLU A 578 34.10 -69.10 94.18
N LYS A 579 33.18 -69.88 93.61
CA LYS A 579 32.49 -71.02 94.26
C LYS A 579 33.27 -72.35 94.23
N TYR A 580 34.59 -72.32 94.03
CA TYR A 580 35.37 -73.53 93.79
C TYR A 580 35.84 -74.27 95.04
N GLU A 581 35.50 -75.56 95.12
CA GLU A 581 35.80 -76.43 96.27
C GLU A 581 36.78 -77.59 95.96
N GLY A 582 37.57 -77.50 94.87
CA GLY A 582 38.78 -78.33 94.70
C GLY A 582 38.70 -79.63 93.88
N LYS A 583 37.73 -79.83 92.97
CA LYS A 583 37.60 -81.10 92.19
C LYS A 583 37.94 -81.05 90.69
N HIS A 584 38.04 -79.87 90.06
CA HIS A 584 38.35 -79.74 88.61
C HIS A 584 39.22 -78.50 88.32
N ALA A 585 40.54 -78.60 88.51
CA ALA A 585 41.47 -77.46 88.37
C ALA A 585 41.58 -76.92 86.92
N ASP A 586 41.46 -77.80 85.92
CA ASP A 586 41.53 -77.44 84.50
C ASP A 586 40.34 -76.57 84.06
N GLU A 587 39.16 -76.79 84.65
CA GLU A 587 37.96 -76.01 84.37
C GLU A 587 38.12 -74.57 84.88
N ILE A 588 38.72 -74.37 86.05
CA ILE A 588 39.03 -73.02 86.56
C ILE A 588 40.05 -72.30 85.71
N PHE A 589 41.11 -72.99 85.31
CA PHE A 589 42.13 -72.39 84.48
C PHE A 589 41.51 -71.88 83.17
N GLU A 590 40.60 -72.66 82.57
CA GLU A 590 39.88 -72.25 81.37
C GLU A 590 38.92 -71.07 81.63
N LYS A 591 38.21 -71.06 82.76
CA LYS A 591 37.31 -69.95 83.15
C LYS A 591 38.07 -68.65 83.44
N ALA A 592 39.21 -68.73 84.12
CA ALA A 592 40.09 -67.60 84.38
C ALA A 592 40.74 -67.08 83.08
N ARG A 593 41.07 -67.97 82.15
CA ARG A 593 41.58 -67.62 80.82
C ARG A 593 40.53 -66.87 80.00
N ILE A 594 39.27 -67.31 80.01
CA ILE A 594 38.15 -66.62 79.37
C ILE A 594 37.95 -65.23 79.99
N LEU A 595 37.94 -65.14 81.34
CA LEU A 595 37.81 -63.86 82.05
C LEU A 595 38.94 -62.88 81.70
N ALA A 596 40.19 -63.36 81.68
CA ALA A 596 41.35 -62.55 81.30
C ALA A 596 41.27 -62.08 79.84
N SER A 597 40.82 -62.95 78.92
CA SER A 597 40.59 -62.59 77.52
C SER A 597 39.55 -61.49 77.37
N ARG A 598 38.41 -61.58 78.08
CA ARG A 598 37.36 -60.55 78.05
C ARG A 598 37.78 -59.23 78.68
N LEU A 599 38.53 -59.26 79.78
CA LEU A 599 39.12 -58.06 80.38
C LEU A 599 40.11 -57.39 79.42
N GLN A 600 40.90 -58.18 78.70
CA GLN A 600 41.80 -57.65 77.68
C GLN A 600 41.02 -57.04 76.51
N GLU A 601 39.95 -57.68 76.02
CA GLU A 601 39.07 -57.12 74.99
C GLU A 601 38.46 -55.78 75.43
N ILE A 602 37.94 -55.67 76.65
CA ILE A 602 37.39 -54.40 77.18
C ILE A 602 38.46 -53.31 77.24
N SER A 603 39.67 -53.64 77.72
CA SER A 603 40.81 -52.70 77.74
C SER A 603 41.20 -52.24 76.33
N GLU A 604 41.16 -53.14 75.34
CA GLU A 604 41.40 -52.79 73.95
C GLU A 604 40.30 -51.88 73.37
N ILE A 605 39.03 -52.10 73.73
CA ILE A 605 37.90 -51.23 73.37
C ILE A 605 38.06 -49.83 73.96
N GLU A 606 38.34 -49.74 75.26
CA GLU A 606 38.55 -48.47 75.96
C GLU A 606 39.67 -47.63 75.34
N THR A 607 40.78 -48.28 74.97
CA THR A 607 41.97 -47.60 74.47
C THR A 607 41.92 -47.26 72.98
N LYS A 608 41.32 -48.12 72.14
CA LYS A 608 41.38 -48.00 70.66
C LYS A 608 40.05 -47.66 69.99
N TYR A 609 38.91 -47.99 70.59
CA TYR A 609 37.59 -47.93 69.95
C TYR A 609 36.61 -47.10 70.76
N LYS A 610 36.86 -45.78 70.79
CA LYS A 610 36.16 -44.82 71.66
C LYS A 610 34.64 -44.80 71.46
N ARG A 611 34.14 -44.95 70.22
CA ARG A 611 32.70 -44.93 69.96
C ARG A 611 32.03 -46.24 70.35
N ILE A 612 32.70 -47.38 70.21
CA ILE A 612 32.18 -48.63 70.78
C ILE A 612 32.16 -48.55 72.32
N PHE A 613 33.23 -48.06 72.93
CA PHE A 613 33.34 -47.96 74.38
C PHE A 613 32.22 -47.12 75.03
N SER A 614 31.72 -46.08 74.35
CA SER A 614 30.59 -45.31 74.89
C SER A 614 29.33 -46.15 75.13
N TYR A 615 29.13 -47.25 74.40
CA TYR A 615 28.00 -48.17 74.63
C TYR A 615 28.29 -49.20 75.73
N PHE A 616 29.54 -49.34 76.20
CA PHE A 616 29.92 -50.18 77.34
C PHE A 616 29.72 -49.47 78.68
N LEU A 617 29.70 -48.13 78.67
CA LEU A 617 29.51 -47.28 79.85
C LEU A 617 28.04 -47.04 80.22
N GLU A 618 27.10 -47.36 79.33
CA GLU A 618 25.65 -47.26 79.61
C GLU A 618 25.24 -48.35 80.62
N LYS A 619 25.40 -48.06 81.92
CA LYS A 619 24.79 -48.88 82.99
C LYS A 619 23.27 -48.87 82.82
N ASN A 620 22.70 -50.05 82.56
CA ASN A 620 21.29 -50.33 82.81
C ASN A 620 20.99 -50.15 84.31
N TYR A 621 20.65 -48.94 84.73
CA TYR A 621 19.90 -48.71 85.97
C TYR A 621 18.42 -48.99 85.70
N GLN A 622 18.06 -50.26 85.46
CA GLN A 622 16.68 -50.71 85.63
C GLN A 622 16.69 -52.12 86.24
N ASN A 623 16.16 -52.19 87.47
CA ASN A 623 15.90 -53.34 88.33
C ASN A 623 17.05 -53.82 89.23
N ILE A 624 17.26 -53.08 90.32
CA ILE A 624 17.34 -53.66 91.67
C ILE A 624 15.91 -53.71 92.22
#